data_AF-A0A9D2SQQ8-F1
#
_entry.id   AF-A0A9D2SQQ8-F1
#
_cell.length_a   1.000
_cell.length_b   1.000
_cell.length_c   1.000
_cell.angle_alpha   90.00
_cell.angle_beta   90.00
_cell.angle_gamma   90.00
#
_symmetry.space_group_name_H-M   'P 1'
#
loop_
_entity.id
_entity.type
_entity.pdbx_description
1 polymer ?
#
loop_
_entity_poly.entity_id
_entity_poly.type
_entity_poly.pdbx_seq_one_letter_code
_entity_poly.pdbx_strand_id
1 'polypeptide(L)'
;MKKKIKIVAALVIGFAAAMKLMSVVIYFGCVNAYSTNVDTLTVKVVGIPVYELTKSGTEYIGKTIGIYMGVVFGICMVLSVIVEGIISRVRHK
;
A
#
# COMPACT_ATOMS: atom_id res chain seq x y z
N MET A 1 -23.80 13.73 7.52
CA MET A 1 -22.58 13.64 8.37
C MET A 1 -21.85 14.98 8.37
N LYS A 2 -21.31 15.41 9.53
CA LYS A 2 -20.48 16.63 9.62
C LYS A 2 -19.25 16.47 8.71
N LYS A 3 -18.78 17.55 8.05
CA LYS A 3 -17.63 17.53 7.12
C LYS A 3 -16.39 16.81 7.70
N LYS A 4 -16.09 17.03 8.97
CA LYS A 4 -14.96 16.37 9.66
C LYS A 4 -15.09 14.84 9.68
N ILE A 5 -16.29 14.32 9.92
CA ILE A 5 -16.55 12.86 9.99
C ILE A 5 -16.34 12.22 8.61
N LYS A 6 -16.74 12.89 7.53
CA LYS A 6 -16.53 12.40 6.16
C LYS A 6 -15.05 12.28 5.81
N ILE A 7 -14.24 13.28 6.19
CA ILE A 7 -12.79 13.25 5.95
C ILE A 7 -12.14 12.13 6.75
N VAL A 8 -12.51 11.96 8.03
CA VAL A 8 -12.00 10.85 8.85
C VAL A 8 -12.38 9.50 8.25
N ALA A 9 -13.63 9.32 7.81
CA ALA A 9 -14.07 8.09 7.14
C ALA A 9 -13.26 7.83 5.86
N ALA A 10 -13.04 8.85 5.03
CA ALA A 10 -12.25 8.73 3.81
C ALA A 10 -10.78 8.34 4.10
N LEU A 11 -10.17 8.89 5.15
CA LEU A 11 -8.83 8.51 5.58
C LEU A 11 -8.76 7.03 6.01
N VAL A 12 -9.74 6.56 6.78
CA VAL A 12 -9.81 5.15 7.20
C VAL A 12 -9.97 4.22 5.98
N ILE A 13 -10.81 4.60 5.01
CA ILE A 13 -10.99 3.84 3.77
C ILE A 13 -9.66 3.79 2.98
N GLY A 14 -8.96 4.92 2.85
CA GLY A 14 -7.67 4.98 2.16
C GLY A 14 -6.60 4.13 2.83
N PHE A 15 -6.56 4.13 4.16
CA PHE A 15 -5.66 3.26 4.93
C PHE A 15 -5.97 1.78 4.72
N ALA A 16 -7.26 1.40 4.76
CA ALA A 16 -7.68 0.02 4.52
C ALA A 16 -7.35 -0.46 3.10
N ALA A 17 -7.56 0.40 2.10
CA ALA A 17 -7.18 0.12 0.71
C ALA A 17 -5.66 -0.08 0.56
N ALA A 18 -4.84 0.77 1.20
CA ALA A 18 -3.39 0.63 1.20
C ALA A 18 -2.93 -0.70 1.82
N MET A 19 -3.52 -1.11 2.95
CA MET A 19 -3.21 -2.40 3.57
C MET A 19 -3.48 -3.58 2.62
N LYS A 20 -4.63 -3.56 1.93
CA LYS A 20 -4.98 -4.61 0.97
C LYS A 20 -4.03 -4.64 -0.22
N LEU A 21 -3.70 -3.47 -0.76
CA LEU A 21 -2.77 -3.36 -1.89
C LEU A 21 -1.38 -3.89 -1.52
N MET A 22 -0.86 -3.51 -0.35
CA MET A 22 0.42 -4.02 0.17
C MET A 22 0.40 -5.54 0.33
N SER A 23 -0.66 -6.09 0.93
CA SER A 23 -0.77 -7.54 1.14
C SER A 23 -0.71 -8.32 -0.18
N VAL A 24 -1.41 -7.85 -1.21
CA VAL A 24 -1.39 -8.48 -2.54
C VAL A 24 0.00 -8.38 -3.17
N VAL A 25 0.63 -7.21 -3.12
CA VAL A 25 1.93 -6.98 -3.75
C VAL A 25 3.04 -7.79 -3.06
N ILE A 26 3.04 -7.87 -1.73
CA ILE A 26 4.00 -8.69 -0.98
C ILE A 26 3.80 -10.18 -1.29
N TYR A 27 2.56 -10.65 -1.37
CA TYR A 27 2.26 -12.04 -1.73
C TYR A 27 2.84 -12.41 -3.11
N PHE A 28 2.57 -11.59 -4.13
CA PHE A 28 3.15 -11.80 -5.45
C PHE A 28 4.68 -11.70 -5.45
N GLY A 29 5.24 -10.78 -4.66
CA GLY A 29 6.68 -10.67 -4.43
C GLY A 29 7.27 -11.98 -3.90
N CYS A 30 6.66 -12.59 -2.89
CA CYS A 30 7.08 -13.88 -2.35
C CYS A 30 6.98 -14.99 -3.40
N VAL A 31 5.83 -15.13 -4.06
CA VAL A 31 5.64 -16.16 -5.11
C VAL A 31 6.71 -16.03 -6.21
N ASN A 32 7.00 -14.80 -6.63
CA ASN A 32 8.03 -14.55 -7.63
C ASN A 32 9.43 -14.92 -7.10
N ALA A 33 9.78 -14.54 -5.87
CA ALA A 33 11.06 -14.88 -5.27
C ALA A 33 11.28 -16.40 -5.18
N TYR A 34 10.26 -17.16 -4.76
CA TYR A 34 10.33 -18.62 -4.73
C TYR A 34 10.45 -19.23 -6.12
N SER A 35 9.77 -18.65 -7.12
CA SER A 35 9.81 -19.13 -8.50
C SER A 35 11.14 -18.87 -9.20
N THR A 36 11.76 -17.71 -8.96
CA THR A 36 13.02 -17.31 -9.61
C THR A 36 14.26 -17.74 -8.82
N ASN A 37 14.09 -18.18 -7.56
CA ASN A 37 15.16 -18.66 -6.68
C ASN A 37 16.35 -17.69 -6.50
N VAL A 38 16.07 -16.38 -6.55
CA VAL A 38 17.09 -15.32 -6.45
C VAL A 38 17.49 -15.07 -4.99
N ASP A 39 18.73 -14.67 -4.74
CA ASP A 39 19.20 -14.40 -3.37
C ASP A 39 18.50 -13.19 -2.74
N THR A 40 18.14 -12.19 -3.56
CA THR A 40 17.42 -10.99 -3.12
C THR A 40 16.39 -10.58 -4.16
N LEU A 41 15.20 -10.16 -3.69
CA LEU A 41 14.15 -9.59 -4.53
C LEU A 41 13.57 -8.35 -3.87
N THR A 42 13.67 -7.20 -4.54
CA THR A 42 12.99 -5.98 -4.11
C THR A 42 11.56 -5.96 -4.66
N VAL A 43 10.58 -6.03 -3.77
CA VAL A 43 9.17 -5.89 -4.10
C VAL A 43 8.83 -4.41 -4.22
N LYS A 44 8.26 -4.04 -5.37
CA LYS A 44 7.92 -2.66 -5.71
C LYS A 44 6.41 -2.49 -5.85
N VAL A 45 5.88 -1.43 -5.26
CA VAL A 45 4.49 -0.97 -5.46
C VAL A 45 4.54 0.23 -6.40
N VAL A 46 4.05 0.07 -7.63
CA VAL A 46 4.02 1.15 -8.65
C VAL A 46 5.40 1.81 -8.81
N GLY A 47 6.47 0.99 -8.83
CA GLY A 47 7.85 1.45 -8.96
C GLY A 47 8.55 1.84 -7.64
N ILE A 48 7.80 2.03 -6.55
CA ILE A 48 8.36 2.37 -5.23
C ILE A 48 8.80 1.08 -4.50
N PRO A 49 10.07 0.93 -4.09
CA PRO A 49 10.53 -0.26 -3.38
C PRO A 49 10.03 -0.24 -1.93
N VAL A 50 9.10 -1.14 -1.59
CA VAL A 50 8.45 -1.15 -0.26
C VAL A 50 8.96 -2.27 0.64
N TYR A 51 9.50 -3.32 0.02
CA TYR A 51 9.86 -4.54 0.72
C TYR A 51 11.06 -5.18 0.04
N GLU A 52 11.96 -5.74 0.83
CA GLU A 52 13.10 -6.52 0.36
C GLU A 52 12.95 -7.95 0.88
N LEU A 53 12.98 -8.91 -0.02
CA LEU A 53 12.97 -10.34 0.29
C LEU A 53 14.37 -10.87 0.11
N THR A 54 14.97 -11.38 1.18
CA THR A 54 16.31 -11.96 1.14
C THR A 54 16.21 -13.43 1.50
N LYS A 55 16.83 -14.28 0.67
CA LYS A 55 16.85 -15.72 0.89
C LYS A 55 17.75 -16.03 2.09
N SER A 56 17.22 -16.79 3.04
CA SER A 56 17.92 -17.28 4.22
C SER A 56 17.71 -18.79 4.33
N GLY A 57 18.62 -19.55 3.73
CA GLY A 57 18.49 -21.01 3.62
C GLY A 57 17.37 -21.39 2.65
N THR A 58 16.30 -22.00 3.16
CA THR A 58 15.13 -22.45 2.38
C THR A 58 13.97 -21.45 2.38
N GLU A 59 14.05 -20.38 3.17
CA GLU A 59 12.97 -19.41 3.34
C GLU A 59 13.38 -18.00 2.91
N TYR A 60 12.40 -17.16 2.57
CA TYR A 60 12.63 -15.73 2.29
C TYR A 60 12.25 -14.90 3.51
N ILE A 61 13.20 -14.11 3.99
CA ILE A 61 13.01 -13.15 5.07
C ILE A 61 12.66 -11.80 4.46
N GLY A 62 11.55 -11.23 4.93
CA GLY A 62 11.08 -9.92 4.54
C GLY A 62 11.62 -8.79 5.40
N LYS A 63 12.20 -7.77 4.78
CA LYS A 63 12.56 -6.50 5.41
C LYS A 63 11.76 -5.36 4.80
N THR A 64 10.96 -4.70 5.64
CA THR A 64 10.21 -3.51 5.24
C THR A 64 11.12 -2.31 5.06
N ILE A 65 10.91 -1.54 3.99
CA ILE A 65 11.53 -0.21 3.85
C ILE A 65 10.53 0.83 4.36
N GLY A 66 10.64 1.17 5.65
CA GLY A 66 9.60 1.91 6.38
C GLY A 66 9.19 3.24 5.76
N ILE A 67 10.15 4.00 5.20
CA ILE A 67 9.87 5.29 4.56
C ILE A 67 8.95 5.11 3.35
N TYR A 68 9.29 4.18 2.46
CA TYR A 68 8.51 3.93 1.25
C TYR A 68 7.15 3.31 1.53
N MET A 69 7.06 2.46 2.56
CA MET A 69 5.77 1.95 3.03
C MET A 69 4.87 3.12 3.46
N GLY A 70 5.38 4.04 4.29
CA GLY A 70 4.67 5.25 4.72
C GLY A 70 4.21 6.13 3.56
N VAL A 71 5.06 6.30 2.53
CA VAL A 71 4.71 7.07 1.32
C VAL A 71 3.49 6.49 0.60
N VAL A 72 3.45 5.17 0.39
CA VAL A 72 2.31 4.51 -0.29
C VAL A 72 1.03 4.68 0.52
N PHE A 73 1.09 4.50 1.85
CA PHE A 73 -0.06 4.74 2.72
C PHE A 73 -0.55 6.19 2.64
N GLY A 74 0.38 7.16 2.66
CA GLY A 74 0.07 8.58 2.51
C GLY A 74 -0.63 8.89 1.18
N ILE A 75 -0.13 8.35 0.07
CA ILE A 75 -0.73 8.53 -1.27
C ILE A 75 -2.16 8.00 -1.28
N CYS A 76 -2.40 6.78 -0.78
CA CYS A 76 -3.75 6.20 -0.74
C CYS A 76 -4.72 7.02 0.13
N MET A 77 -4.25 7.54 1.27
CA MET A 77 -5.05 8.41 2.13
C MET A 77 -5.41 9.73 1.45
N VAL A 78 -4.43 10.41 0.84
CA VAL A 78 -4.65 11.68 0.13
C VAL A 78 -5.63 11.50 -1.03
N LEU A 79 -5.45 10.45 -1.84
CA LEU A 79 -6.37 10.11 -2.93
C LEU A 79 -7.79 9.89 -2.42
N SER A 80 -7.94 9.19 -1.29
CA SER A 80 -9.27 8.94 -0.71
C SER A 80 -9.96 10.22 -0.24
N VAL A 81 -9.22 11.17 0.33
CA VAL A 81 -9.76 12.49 0.70
C VAL A 81 -10.13 13.31 -0.53
N ILE A 82 -9.33 13.26 -1.60
CA ILE A 82 -9.66 13.94 -2.87
C ILE A 82 -10.96 13.36 -3.45
N VAL A 83 -11.10 12.03 -3.50
CA VAL A 83 -12.31 11.35 -4.00
C VAL A 83 -13.53 11.75 -3.16
N GLU A 84 -13.45 11.71 -1.84
CA GLU A 84 -14.54 12.17 -0.96
C GLU A 84 -14.86 13.65 -1.18
N GLY A 85 -13.84 14.48 -1.42
CA GLY A 85 -13.99 15.89 -1.75
C GLY A 85 -14.78 16.13 -3.05
N ILE A 86 -14.50 15.33 -4.09
CA ILE A 86 -15.22 15.38 -5.37
C ILE A 86 -16.67 14.90 -5.18
N ILE A 87 -16.87 13.73 -4.55
CA ILE A 87 -18.20 13.17 -4.29
C ILE A 87 -19.05 14.15 -3.48
N SER A 88 -18.47 14.75 -2.44
CA SER A 88 -19.17 15.73 -1.61
C SER A 88 -19.53 17.02 -2.36
N ARG A 89 -18.75 17.44 -3.37
CA ARG A 89 -19.11 18.56 -4.25
C ARG A 89 -20.23 18.21 -5.22
N VAL A 90 -20.16 17.03 -5.85
CA VAL A 90 -21.20 16.57 -6.80
C VAL A 90 -22.53 16.37 -6.10
N ARG A 91 -22.55 15.80 -4.89
CA ARG A 91 -23.77 15.53 -4.12
C ARG A 91 -24.42 16.79 -3.51
N HIS A 92 -23.70 17.91 -3.46
CA HIS A 92 -24.21 19.20 -2.97
C HIS A 92 -24.69 20.12 -4.11
N LYS A 93 -24.59 19.68 -5.36
CA LYS A 93 -25.17 20.32 -6.54
C LYS A 93 -26.46 19.60 -6.91
#